data_AF-A0A0A8WPF4-F1
#
_entry.id   AF-A0A0A8WPF4-F1
#
_cell.length_a   1.000
_cell.length_b   1.000
_cell.length_c   1.000
_cell.angle_alpha   90.00
_cell.angle_beta   90.00
_cell.angle_gamma   90.00
#
_symmetry.space_group_name_H-M   'P 1'
#
loop_
_entity.id
_entity.type
_entity.pdbx_description
1 polymer ?
#
loop_
_entity_poly.entity_id
_entity_poly.type
_entity_poly.pdbx_seq_one_letter_code
_entity_poly.pdbx_strand_id
1 'polypeptide(L)'
;MLFIISYRTHRRAYVSVPIKAFSAWHVDVTLNFQNFGPDTVLQIGFPFDQSLAEADEEESPPDPGFVTYVDGTKVPVVYKKGIQNPDLKDLHYPHVFTSEIAFKSGEKKSIRHTYNVGGTVDSMGGMDFRYILKTGALWKGVIERVDVFLSTPARDMADLQCISPAPQKVERKGNDITLSWTMLNLKPEADIVFQRFFTELSRMSPDQLFEEVLGNNKSGFSVSNACMSEYFRNRVLATYGYPFAGPYEHALFYGSGQFKENPQFSWNKVTEKHRSLLNFLNDNSKQRITIPKPWYRSNVYIGAGAALVVLLLTVLFWLRRNKQK
;
A
#
# COMPACT_ATOMS: atom_id res chain seq x y z
N MET A 1 -20.00 1.68 -22.95
CA MET A 1 -21.12 1.48 -22.04
C MET A 1 -20.74 0.55 -20.89
N LEU A 2 -20.05 1.13 -19.91
CA LEU A 2 -20.48 0.92 -18.53
C LEU A 2 -21.94 1.38 -18.50
N PHE A 3 -22.89 0.46 -18.39
CA PHE A 3 -24.28 0.86 -18.24
C PHE A 3 -24.49 1.27 -16.79
N ILE A 4 -24.43 2.56 -16.51
CA ILE A 4 -25.55 3.22 -15.86
C ILE A 4 -25.86 4.49 -16.63
N ILE A 5 -27.01 4.46 -17.31
CA ILE A 5 -27.73 5.66 -17.71
C ILE A 5 -28.07 6.41 -16.41
N SER A 6 -27.55 7.61 -16.26
CA SER A 6 -28.27 8.62 -15.48
C SER A 6 -28.22 9.94 -16.23
N TYR A 7 -29.33 10.21 -16.92
CA TYR A 7 -29.83 11.57 -16.97
C TYR A 7 -29.94 12.08 -15.52
N ARG A 8 -29.12 13.09 -15.20
CA ARG A 8 -29.22 13.98 -14.03
C ARG A 8 -30.10 13.46 -12.88
N THR A 9 -29.69 12.49 -12.08
CA THR A 9 -30.43 12.18 -10.84
C THR A 9 -29.55 11.72 -9.69
N HIS A 10 -29.84 12.29 -8.52
CA HIS A 10 -29.12 12.28 -7.24
C HIS A 10 -28.94 10.86 -6.72
N ARG A 11 -27.74 10.44 -6.28
CA ARG A 11 -27.43 9.10 -5.74
C ARG A 11 -26.37 9.21 -4.62
N ARG A 12 -26.19 8.17 -3.77
CA ARG A 12 -25.15 8.02 -2.73
C ARG A 12 -24.86 6.52 -2.52
N ALA A 13 -23.63 6.15 -2.12
CA ALA A 13 -23.18 4.77 -1.93
C ALA A 13 -22.44 4.54 -0.59
N TYR A 14 -22.38 3.29 -0.12
CA TYR A 14 -21.55 2.81 1.00
C TYR A 14 -20.83 1.52 0.61
N VAL A 15 -19.55 1.33 0.95
CA VAL A 15 -18.75 0.16 0.51
C VAL A 15 -18.03 -0.48 1.71
N SER A 16 -18.12 -1.81 1.89
CA SER A 16 -17.35 -2.60 2.89
C SER A 16 -16.62 -3.76 2.23
N VAL A 17 -15.29 -3.87 2.31
CA VAL A 17 -14.50 -4.90 1.59
C VAL A 17 -13.59 -5.72 2.52
N PRO A 18 -13.96 -6.93 3.00
CA PRO A 18 -13.01 -7.90 3.56
C PRO A 18 -12.22 -8.63 2.47
N ILE A 19 -10.89 -8.60 2.61
CA ILE A 19 -9.95 -9.32 1.76
C ILE A 19 -9.24 -10.42 2.56
N LYS A 20 -9.06 -11.63 2.00
CA LYS A 20 -8.25 -12.75 2.58
C LYS A 20 -7.23 -13.26 1.56
N ALA A 21 -5.98 -13.53 1.96
CA ALA A 21 -4.88 -13.90 1.06
C ALA A 21 -4.42 -15.38 1.19
N PHE A 22 -4.37 -16.09 0.04
CA PHE A 22 -3.24 -16.90 -0.48
C PHE A 22 -3.58 -17.38 -1.90
N SER A 23 -2.67 -17.17 -2.88
CA SER A 23 -2.79 -17.34 -4.35
C SER A 23 -3.96 -16.64 -5.07
N ALA A 24 -5.05 -16.38 -4.35
CA ALA A 24 -6.18 -15.56 -4.75
C ALA A 24 -6.61 -14.65 -3.59
N TRP A 25 -7.11 -13.49 -3.95
CA TRP A 25 -7.78 -12.55 -3.07
C TRP A 25 -9.27 -12.85 -3.09
N HIS A 26 -9.83 -13.19 -1.94
CA HIS A 26 -11.28 -13.22 -1.78
C HIS A 26 -11.78 -11.80 -1.56
N VAL A 27 -12.74 -11.36 -2.34
CA VAL A 27 -13.39 -10.05 -2.19
C VAL A 27 -14.86 -10.28 -1.89
N ASP A 28 -15.32 -9.71 -0.78
CA ASP A 28 -16.73 -9.61 -0.45
C ASP A 28 -17.02 -8.13 -0.24
N VAL A 29 -17.94 -7.57 -1.01
CA VAL A 29 -18.28 -6.15 -0.98
C VAL A 29 -19.76 -5.96 -0.79
N THR A 30 -20.15 -5.09 0.15
CA THR A 30 -21.54 -4.62 0.28
C THR A 30 -21.64 -3.17 -0.15
N LEU A 31 -22.56 -2.90 -1.08
CA LEU A 31 -22.88 -1.62 -1.68
C LEU A 31 -24.30 -1.19 -1.30
N ASN A 32 -24.45 -0.12 -0.52
CA ASN A 32 -25.78 0.40 -0.18
C ASN A 32 -26.15 1.57 -1.09
N PHE A 33 -27.24 1.44 -1.85
CA PHE A 33 -27.73 2.46 -2.77
C PHE A 33 -29.09 3.01 -2.35
N GLN A 34 -29.35 4.26 -2.72
CA GLN A 34 -30.67 4.87 -2.66
C GLN A 34 -31.05 5.48 -4.01
N ASN A 35 -32.25 5.19 -4.48
CA ASN A 35 -32.82 5.83 -5.65
C ASN A 35 -33.54 7.13 -5.25
N PHE A 36 -33.05 8.27 -5.72
CA PHE A 36 -33.72 9.57 -5.51
C PHE A 36 -34.49 10.06 -6.75
N GLY A 37 -34.53 9.24 -7.81
CA GLY A 37 -35.25 9.51 -9.04
C GLY A 37 -36.55 8.71 -9.14
N PRO A 38 -37.18 8.68 -10.32
CA PRO A 38 -38.31 7.79 -10.58
C PRO A 38 -37.89 6.32 -10.55
N ASP A 39 -38.87 5.43 -10.64
CA ASP A 39 -38.64 3.99 -10.79
C ASP A 39 -37.69 3.71 -11.96
N THR A 40 -36.73 2.82 -11.76
CA THR A 40 -35.67 2.54 -12.73
C THR A 40 -35.16 1.11 -12.58
N VAL A 41 -34.59 0.55 -13.65
CA VAL A 41 -33.79 -0.68 -13.60
C VAL A 41 -32.35 -0.33 -13.91
N LEU A 42 -31.42 -0.81 -13.09
CA LEU A 42 -29.99 -0.58 -13.25
C LEU A 42 -29.28 -1.90 -13.56
N GLN A 43 -28.34 -1.85 -14.50
CA GLN A 43 -27.33 -2.90 -14.63
C GLN A 43 -26.17 -2.55 -13.70
N ILE A 44 -25.95 -3.40 -12.69
CA ILE A 44 -24.88 -3.23 -11.71
C ILE A 44 -23.99 -4.45 -11.82
N GLY A 45 -22.68 -4.25 -11.77
CA GLY A 45 -21.77 -5.33 -12.07
C GLY A 45 -20.34 -5.08 -11.66
N PHE A 46 -19.54 -6.10 -11.92
CA PHE A 46 -18.11 -6.17 -11.65
C PHE A 46 -17.34 -6.21 -12.97
N PRO A 47 -16.57 -5.15 -13.28
CA PRO A 47 -15.67 -5.17 -14.42
C PRO A 47 -14.46 -6.06 -14.11
N PHE A 48 -13.98 -6.79 -15.12
CA PHE A 48 -12.90 -7.77 -14.98
C PHE A 48 -11.92 -7.67 -16.15
N ASP A 49 -10.63 -7.82 -15.87
CA ASP A 49 -9.54 -7.83 -16.85
C ASP A 49 -8.84 -9.19 -16.84
N GLN A 50 -8.58 -9.72 -18.03
CA GLN A 50 -8.00 -11.05 -18.27
C GLN A 50 -6.50 -10.96 -18.63
N SER A 51 -5.82 -9.85 -18.32
CA SER A 51 -4.49 -9.49 -18.86
C SER A 51 -3.29 -10.45 -18.61
N LEU A 52 -3.52 -11.71 -18.21
CA LEU A 52 -2.51 -12.77 -18.17
C LEU A 52 -2.85 -14.03 -18.98
N ALA A 53 -4.01 -14.13 -19.64
CA ALA A 53 -4.24 -15.20 -20.60
C ALA A 53 -3.76 -14.71 -21.98
N GLU A 54 -2.70 -15.32 -22.51
CA GLU A 54 -2.35 -15.15 -23.91
C GLU A 54 -3.59 -15.43 -24.77
N ALA A 55 -3.74 -14.64 -25.83
CA ALA A 55 -4.91 -14.59 -26.69
C ALA A 55 -5.04 -15.84 -27.58
N ASP A 56 -5.14 -17.01 -26.98
CA ASP A 56 -5.64 -18.21 -27.66
C ASP A 56 -7.17 -18.17 -27.59
N GLU A 57 -7.79 -17.94 -28.75
CA GLU A 57 -9.18 -17.51 -28.97
C GLU A 57 -10.29 -18.52 -28.57
N GLU A 58 -10.03 -19.53 -27.72
CA GLU A 58 -11.06 -20.54 -27.38
C GLU A 58 -11.20 -20.88 -25.88
N GLU A 59 -10.39 -20.31 -24.98
CA GLU A 59 -10.62 -20.54 -23.55
C GLU A 59 -11.72 -19.62 -23.00
N SER A 60 -12.76 -20.24 -22.43
CA SER A 60 -13.81 -19.56 -21.65
C SER A 60 -13.16 -18.56 -20.68
N PRO A 61 -13.67 -17.32 -20.56
CA PRO A 61 -13.09 -16.35 -19.64
C PRO A 61 -13.03 -16.96 -18.24
N PRO A 62 -11.93 -16.76 -17.49
CA PRO A 62 -11.82 -17.28 -16.14
C PRO A 62 -13.00 -16.77 -15.32
N ASP A 63 -13.70 -17.70 -14.67
CA ASP A 63 -14.82 -17.38 -13.80
C ASP A 63 -14.28 -16.98 -12.42
N PRO A 64 -14.35 -15.70 -12.02
CA PRO A 64 -13.94 -15.28 -10.69
C PRO A 64 -14.88 -15.79 -9.58
N GLY A 65 -15.89 -16.59 -9.92
CA GLY A 65 -16.94 -17.03 -9.01
C GLY A 65 -17.81 -15.85 -8.56
N PHE A 66 -18.09 -14.92 -9.48
CA PHE A 66 -18.82 -13.69 -9.16
C PHE A 66 -20.28 -13.99 -8.81
N VAL A 67 -20.67 -13.66 -7.58
CA VAL A 67 -22.03 -13.81 -7.08
C VAL A 67 -22.56 -12.47 -6.61
N THR A 68 -23.81 -12.16 -6.95
CA THR A 68 -24.52 -10.96 -6.50
C THR A 68 -25.74 -11.32 -5.65
N TYR A 69 -25.93 -10.58 -4.57
CA TYR A 69 -27.11 -10.63 -3.71
C TYR A 69 -27.74 -9.24 -3.64
N VAL A 70 -29.07 -9.17 -3.68
CA VAL A 70 -29.85 -7.95 -3.45
C VAL A 70 -30.72 -8.18 -2.23
N ASP A 71 -30.52 -7.37 -1.19
CA ASP A 71 -31.22 -7.46 0.08
C ASP A 71 -31.17 -8.89 0.67
N GLY A 72 -30.01 -9.54 0.54
CA GLY A 72 -29.76 -10.91 1.01
C GLY A 72 -30.18 -12.03 0.04
N THR A 73 -30.87 -11.72 -1.05
CA THR A 73 -31.34 -12.71 -2.03
C THR A 73 -30.40 -12.79 -3.22
N LYS A 74 -29.91 -13.99 -3.57
CA LYS A 74 -29.05 -14.20 -4.74
C LYS A 74 -29.83 -13.88 -6.03
N VAL A 75 -29.23 -13.10 -6.92
CA VAL A 75 -29.81 -12.73 -8.23
C VAL A 75 -28.99 -13.31 -9.38
N PRO A 76 -29.58 -13.51 -10.57
CA PRO A 76 -28.84 -13.95 -11.75
C PRO A 76 -27.75 -12.96 -12.15
N VAL A 77 -26.61 -13.51 -12.58
CA VAL A 77 -25.48 -12.78 -13.13
C VAL A 77 -25.33 -13.16 -14.59
N VAL A 78 -25.12 -12.16 -15.44
CA VAL A 78 -24.89 -12.31 -16.87
C VAL A 78 -23.52 -11.73 -17.23
N TYR A 79 -22.68 -12.55 -17.85
CA TYR A 79 -21.43 -12.13 -18.46
C TYR A 79 -21.68 -11.37 -19.77
N LYS A 80 -20.96 -10.27 -19.98
CA LYS A 80 -20.99 -9.47 -21.21
C LYS A 80 -19.59 -8.97 -21.55
N LYS A 81 -19.36 -8.65 -22.83
CA LYS A 81 -18.19 -7.85 -23.22
C LYS A 81 -18.31 -6.44 -22.65
N GLY A 82 -17.25 -5.98 -22.00
CA GLY A 82 -17.14 -4.61 -21.51
C GLY A 82 -16.97 -3.62 -22.66
N ILE A 83 -17.25 -2.36 -22.39
CA ILE A 83 -17.11 -1.29 -23.36
C ILE A 83 -16.44 -0.11 -22.66
N GLN A 84 -15.39 0.42 -23.27
CA GLN A 84 -14.62 1.56 -22.74
C GLN A 84 -15.53 2.76 -22.43
N ASN A 85 -15.32 3.38 -21.27
CA ASN A 85 -15.97 4.63 -20.91
C ASN A 85 -15.01 5.79 -21.23
N PRO A 86 -15.39 6.76 -22.07
CA PRO A 86 -14.51 7.89 -22.42
C PRO A 86 -14.11 8.76 -21.22
N ASP A 87 -14.90 8.75 -20.14
CA ASP A 87 -14.63 9.50 -18.92
C ASP A 87 -13.67 8.77 -17.96
N LEU A 88 -13.44 7.47 -18.17
CA LEU A 88 -12.54 6.63 -17.38
C LEU A 88 -11.41 6.08 -18.27
N LYS A 89 -10.58 6.99 -18.79
CA LYS A 89 -9.56 6.69 -19.81
C LYS A 89 -8.50 5.68 -19.35
N ASP A 90 -8.24 5.61 -18.05
CA ASP A 90 -7.26 4.72 -17.41
C ASP A 90 -7.83 3.34 -17.05
N LEU A 91 -9.13 3.11 -17.28
CA LEU A 91 -9.81 1.85 -16.95
C LEU A 91 -10.35 1.18 -18.22
N HIS A 92 -9.69 0.10 -18.63
CA HIS A 92 -10.13 -0.76 -19.73
C HIS A 92 -10.43 -2.16 -19.18
N TYR A 93 -11.71 -2.52 -19.17
CA TYR A 93 -12.16 -3.84 -18.76
C TYR A 93 -12.91 -4.50 -19.91
N PRO A 94 -12.30 -5.48 -20.60
CA PRO A 94 -12.93 -6.16 -21.73
C PRO A 94 -14.08 -7.07 -21.33
N HIS A 95 -14.22 -7.39 -20.04
CA HIS A 95 -15.24 -8.28 -19.50
C HIS A 95 -16.02 -7.63 -18.36
N VAL A 96 -17.30 -7.94 -18.23
CA VAL A 96 -18.14 -7.50 -17.12
C VAL A 96 -19.17 -8.56 -16.75
N PHE A 97 -19.35 -8.77 -15.45
CA PHE A 97 -20.43 -9.58 -14.89
C PHE A 97 -21.50 -8.65 -14.33
N THR A 98 -22.75 -8.79 -14.78
CA THR A 98 -23.83 -7.84 -14.47
C THR A 98 -25.09 -8.51 -13.96
N SER A 99 -25.82 -7.81 -13.09
CA SER A 99 -27.18 -8.14 -12.66
C SER A 99 -28.10 -6.96 -12.90
N GLU A 100 -29.35 -7.25 -13.26
CA GLU A 100 -30.40 -6.22 -13.37
C GLU A 100 -31.12 -6.04 -12.04
N ILE A 101 -31.19 -4.80 -11.59
CA ILE A 101 -31.71 -4.45 -10.26
C ILE A 101 -32.71 -3.32 -10.42
N ALA A 102 -33.97 -3.64 -10.18
CA ALA A 102 -35.04 -2.65 -10.14
C ALA A 102 -34.99 -1.84 -8.85
N PHE A 103 -35.26 -0.55 -8.93
CA PHE A 103 -35.43 0.37 -7.82
C PHE A 103 -36.72 1.15 -8.00
N LYS A 104 -37.55 1.20 -6.97
CA LYS A 104 -38.64 2.18 -6.87
C LYS A 104 -38.09 3.55 -6.49
N SER A 105 -38.86 4.60 -6.73
CA SER A 105 -38.58 5.94 -6.25
C SER A 105 -38.42 5.95 -4.72
N GLY A 106 -37.31 6.52 -4.23
CA GLY A 106 -36.97 6.57 -2.81
C GLY A 106 -36.40 5.27 -2.22
N GLU A 107 -36.42 4.15 -2.96
CA GLU A 107 -36.02 2.83 -2.43
C GLU A 107 -34.53 2.77 -2.11
N LYS A 108 -34.22 2.07 -1.02
CA LYS A 108 -32.85 1.71 -0.63
C LYS A 108 -32.63 0.22 -0.85
N LYS A 109 -31.48 -0.15 -1.38
CA LYS A 109 -31.07 -1.54 -1.54
C LYS A 109 -29.65 -1.77 -1.06
N SER A 110 -29.43 -2.93 -0.46
CA SER A 110 -28.11 -3.46 -0.14
C SER A 110 -27.73 -4.49 -1.18
N ILE A 111 -26.70 -4.20 -1.97
CA ILE A 111 -26.19 -5.09 -3.01
C ILE A 111 -24.86 -5.66 -2.55
N ARG A 112 -24.75 -6.98 -2.38
CA ARG A 112 -23.51 -7.64 -1.97
C ARG A 112 -22.92 -8.41 -3.15
N HIS A 113 -21.65 -8.19 -3.46
CA HIS A 113 -20.90 -8.99 -4.40
C HIS A 113 -19.85 -9.83 -3.69
N THR A 114 -19.64 -11.06 -4.13
CA THR A 114 -18.50 -11.88 -3.70
C THR A 114 -17.80 -12.46 -4.90
N TYR A 115 -16.48 -12.45 -4.92
CA TYR A 115 -15.68 -12.99 -6.02
C TYR A 115 -14.25 -13.26 -5.56
N ASN A 116 -13.50 -14.01 -6.36
CA ASN A 116 -12.07 -14.26 -6.16
C ASN A 116 -11.29 -13.71 -7.34
N VAL A 117 -10.13 -13.13 -7.06
CA VAL A 117 -9.21 -12.67 -8.11
C VAL A 117 -7.79 -13.12 -7.78
N GLY A 118 -7.06 -13.58 -8.80
CA GLY A 118 -5.61 -13.74 -8.66
C GLY A 118 -4.93 -12.38 -8.48
N GLY A 119 -3.78 -12.34 -7.82
CA GLY A 119 -2.89 -11.19 -7.97
C GLY A 119 -2.31 -11.19 -9.37
N THR A 120 -2.20 -10.02 -10.02
CA THR A 120 -1.44 -9.92 -11.27
C THR A 120 0.03 -10.10 -10.92
N VAL A 121 0.62 -11.23 -11.29
CA VAL A 121 2.03 -11.52 -11.02
C VAL A 121 2.83 -11.33 -12.31
N ASP A 122 3.88 -10.52 -12.25
CA ASP A 122 4.82 -10.38 -13.36
C ASP A 122 5.87 -11.50 -13.35
N SER A 123 6.61 -11.66 -14.45
CA SER A 123 7.66 -12.68 -14.59
C SER A 123 8.82 -12.53 -13.59
N MET A 124 8.91 -11.38 -12.91
CA MET A 124 9.90 -11.10 -11.87
C MET A 124 9.34 -11.35 -10.44
N GLY A 125 8.10 -11.85 -10.34
CA GLY A 125 7.41 -12.14 -9.09
C GLY A 125 6.91 -10.90 -8.36
N GLY A 126 6.88 -9.74 -9.03
CA GLY A 126 6.13 -8.58 -8.56
C GLY A 126 4.64 -8.87 -8.62
N MET A 127 3.87 -8.30 -7.69
CA MET A 127 2.41 -8.45 -7.66
C MET A 127 1.75 -7.10 -7.42
N ASP A 128 0.67 -6.82 -8.13
CA ASP A 128 -0.20 -5.66 -7.88
C ASP A 128 -1.64 -6.15 -7.72
N PHE A 129 -2.29 -5.69 -6.65
CA PHE A 129 -3.73 -5.82 -6.47
C PHE A 129 -4.31 -4.43 -6.24
N ARG A 130 -5.35 -4.09 -7.01
CA ARG A 130 -6.03 -2.79 -6.93
C ARG A 130 -7.50 -2.98 -6.67
N TYR A 131 -7.99 -2.34 -5.63
CA TYR A 131 -9.42 -2.17 -5.42
C TYR A 131 -9.87 -0.83 -6.01
N ILE A 132 -10.61 -0.91 -7.11
CA ILE A 132 -11.00 0.25 -7.91
C ILE A 132 -12.11 1.01 -7.19
N LEU A 133 -11.81 2.21 -6.71
CA LEU A 133 -12.78 3.11 -6.10
C LEU A 133 -13.18 4.24 -7.06
N LYS A 134 -12.32 4.60 -8.02
CA LYS A 134 -12.56 5.70 -8.98
C LYS A 134 -13.85 5.56 -9.77
N THR A 135 -14.29 4.35 -10.08
CA THR A 135 -15.59 4.08 -10.73
C THR A 135 -16.77 4.58 -9.90
N GLY A 136 -16.56 4.75 -8.59
CA GLY A 136 -17.47 5.45 -7.68
C GLY A 136 -17.85 6.86 -8.13
N ALA A 137 -16.97 7.56 -8.87
CA ALA A 137 -17.22 8.91 -9.39
C ALA A 137 -18.31 8.95 -10.47
N LEU A 138 -18.66 7.81 -11.07
CA LEU A 138 -19.80 7.71 -12.00
C LEU A 138 -21.15 7.83 -11.29
N TRP A 139 -21.17 7.60 -9.97
CA TRP A 139 -22.35 7.81 -9.16
C TRP A 139 -22.43 9.29 -8.79
N LYS A 140 -23.64 9.86 -8.88
CA LYS A 140 -23.85 11.24 -8.46
C LYS A 140 -23.53 11.38 -6.96
N GLY A 141 -23.02 12.54 -6.57
CA GLY A 141 -22.81 12.90 -5.17
C GLY A 141 -21.47 12.42 -4.63
N VAL A 142 -21.42 12.22 -3.32
CA VAL A 142 -20.27 11.65 -2.62
C VAL A 142 -20.66 10.26 -2.11
N ILE A 143 -19.66 9.40 -1.93
CA ILE A 143 -19.82 8.17 -1.18
C ILE A 143 -19.73 8.55 0.30
N GLU A 144 -20.84 8.46 1.04
CA GLU A 144 -20.93 9.02 2.40
C GLU A 144 -19.94 8.37 3.35
N ARG A 145 -19.74 7.06 3.19
CA ARG A 145 -18.82 6.28 3.99
C ARG A 145 -18.32 5.06 3.23
N VAL A 146 -17.02 4.83 3.28
CA VAL A 146 -16.36 3.61 2.80
C VAL A 146 -15.56 3.05 3.95
N ASP A 147 -15.80 1.79 4.28
CA ASP A 147 -14.98 1.02 5.19
C ASP A 147 -14.23 -0.05 4.38
N VAL A 148 -12.92 -0.17 4.53
CA VAL A 148 -12.14 -1.22 3.83
C VAL A 148 -11.37 -2.00 4.87
N PHE A 149 -11.34 -3.33 4.71
CA PHE A 149 -10.70 -4.25 5.64
C PHE A 149 -9.84 -5.26 4.87
N LEU A 150 -8.52 -5.17 4.97
CA LEU A 150 -7.65 -6.23 4.49
C LEU A 150 -7.30 -7.14 5.66
N SER A 151 -7.71 -8.41 5.61
CA SER A 151 -7.31 -9.43 6.58
C SER A 151 -6.31 -10.41 5.97
N THR A 152 -5.20 -10.63 6.65
CA THR A 152 -4.15 -11.51 6.16
C THR A 152 -3.45 -12.20 7.32
N PRO A 153 -2.99 -13.45 7.17
CA PRO A 153 -2.10 -14.06 8.14
C PRO A 153 -0.86 -13.18 8.37
N ALA A 154 -0.41 -13.06 9.61
CA ALA A 154 0.73 -12.22 9.99
C ALA A 154 2.02 -12.60 9.25
N ARG A 155 2.17 -13.88 8.87
CA ARG A 155 3.31 -14.38 8.10
C ARG A 155 3.36 -13.82 6.68
N ASP A 156 2.22 -13.39 6.13
CA ASP A 156 2.09 -12.90 4.75
C ASP A 156 2.18 -11.38 4.66
N MET A 157 2.20 -10.67 5.79
CA MET A 157 2.35 -9.22 5.81
C MET A 157 3.56 -8.74 5.02
N ALA A 158 4.65 -9.51 5.01
CA ALA A 158 5.88 -9.19 4.27
C ALA A 158 5.69 -9.11 2.75
N ASP A 159 4.61 -9.71 2.21
CA ASP A 159 4.26 -9.62 0.80
C ASP A 159 3.52 -8.31 0.46
N LEU A 160 3.02 -7.57 1.46
CA LEU A 160 2.33 -6.29 1.30
C LEU A 160 3.31 -5.11 1.41
N GLN A 161 4.29 -5.09 0.52
CA GLN A 161 5.45 -4.19 0.61
C GLN A 161 5.08 -2.71 0.39
N CYS A 162 4.04 -2.46 -0.39
CA CYS A 162 3.45 -1.15 -0.55
C CYS A 162 1.93 -1.22 -0.40
N ILE A 163 1.37 -0.32 0.41
CA ILE A 163 -0.08 -0.11 0.47
C ILE A 163 -0.35 1.39 0.37
N SER A 164 -1.18 1.78 -0.58
CA SER A 164 -1.56 3.17 -0.79
C SER A 164 -3.07 3.30 -0.98
N PRO A 165 -3.77 4.14 -0.20
CA PRO A 165 -3.26 4.90 0.94
C PRO A 165 -2.87 4.00 2.13
N ALA A 166 -2.01 4.49 3.03
CA ALA A 166 -1.65 3.76 4.25
C ALA A 166 -2.91 3.49 5.12
N PRO A 167 -3.00 2.33 5.79
CA PRO A 167 -4.12 2.01 6.66
C PRO A 167 -4.18 2.94 7.87
N GLN A 168 -5.40 3.26 8.32
CA GLN A 168 -5.63 4.11 9.49
C GLN A 168 -5.48 3.30 10.79
N LYS A 169 -5.82 2.01 10.75
CA LYS A 169 -5.75 1.13 11.91
C LYS A 169 -5.30 -0.26 11.51
N VAL A 170 -4.53 -0.87 12.41
CA VAL A 170 -4.04 -2.25 12.31
C VAL A 170 -4.44 -2.98 13.59
N GLU A 171 -5.08 -4.14 13.44
CA GLU A 171 -5.49 -4.99 14.54
C GLU A 171 -4.92 -6.39 14.36
N ARG A 172 -4.48 -7.02 15.45
CA ARG A 172 -4.05 -8.41 15.44
C ARG A 172 -5.08 -9.27 16.17
N LYS A 173 -5.57 -10.32 15.51
CA LYS A 173 -6.48 -11.31 16.09
C LYS A 173 -5.92 -12.71 15.88
N GLY A 174 -5.27 -13.25 16.91
CA GLY A 174 -4.55 -14.52 16.81
C GLY A 174 -3.38 -14.41 15.82
N ASN A 175 -3.43 -15.23 14.77
CA ASN A 175 -2.43 -15.23 13.70
C ASN A 175 -2.76 -14.28 12.55
N ASP A 176 -3.92 -13.63 12.58
CA ASP A 176 -4.35 -12.74 11.51
C ASP A 176 -4.11 -11.27 11.89
N ILE A 177 -3.82 -10.47 10.87
CA ILE A 177 -3.70 -9.02 10.94
C ILE A 177 -4.77 -8.41 10.04
N THR A 178 -5.51 -7.45 10.57
CA THR A 178 -6.52 -6.68 9.85
C THR A 178 -6.06 -5.23 9.71
N LEU A 179 -5.89 -4.77 8.47
CA LEU A 179 -5.65 -3.38 8.11
C LEU A 179 -6.98 -2.73 7.75
N SER A 180 -7.22 -1.50 8.19
CA SER A 180 -8.51 -0.84 7.95
C SER A 180 -8.41 0.63 7.58
N TRP A 181 -9.39 1.05 6.77
CA TRP A 181 -9.63 2.42 6.33
C TRP A 181 -11.09 2.75 6.54
N THR A 182 -11.38 3.92 7.11
CA THR A 182 -12.70 4.54 7.08
C THR A 182 -12.57 5.91 6.40
N MET A 183 -13.23 6.06 5.26
CA MET A 183 -13.28 7.30 4.48
C MET A 183 -14.70 7.84 4.52
N LEU A 184 -14.85 9.14 4.79
CA LEU A 184 -16.15 9.81 4.86
C LEU A 184 -16.27 10.84 3.74
N ASN A 185 -17.48 10.98 3.19
CA ASN A 185 -17.80 11.92 2.10
C ASN A 185 -16.81 11.84 0.93
N LEU A 186 -16.41 10.61 0.58
CA LEU A 186 -15.39 10.31 -0.40
C LEU A 186 -15.85 10.76 -1.80
N LYS A 187 -15.03 11.61 -2.42
CA LYS A 187 -14.97 11.79 -3.87
C LYS A 187 -13.81 10.91 -4.36
N PRO A 188 -14.10 9.78 -5.01
CA PRO A 188 -13.05 8.81 -5.28
C PRO A 188 -12.16 9.28 -6.44
N GLU A 189 -10.96 9.73 -6.10
CA GLU A 189 -9.92 10.18 -7.05
C GLU A 189 -8.78 9.16 -7.18
N ALA A 190 -8.71 8.20 -6.26
CA ALA A 190 -7.68 7.18 -6.19
C ALA A 190 -8.25 5.83 -5.77
N ASP A 191 -7.56 4.78 -6.17
CA ASP A 191 -7.85 3.40 -5.80
C ASP A 191 -7.05 2.99 -4.56
N ILE A 192 -7.38 1.85 -3.96
CA ILE A 192 -6.52 1.24 -2.95
C ILE A 192 -5.62 0.24 -3.67
N VAL A 193 -4.31 0.43 -3.51
CA VAL A 193 -3.28 -0.31 -4.21
C VAL A 193 -2.45 -1.09 -3.20
N PHE A 194 -2.23 -2.37 -3.49
CA PHE A 194 -1.38 -3.28 -2.73
C PHE A 194 -0.32 -3.81 -3.68
N GLN A 195 0.96 -3.64 -3.35
CA GLN A 195 2.05 -4.08 -4.21
C GLN A 195 3.06 -4.90 -3.45
N ARG A 196 3.52 -5.94 -4.12
CA ARG A 196 4.73 -6.69 -3.83
C ARG A 196 5.74 -6.35 -4.92
N PHE A 197 6.93 -5.89 -4.53
CA PHE A 197 8.00 -5.67 -5.50
C PHE A 197 8.61 -7.01 -5.92
N PHE A 198 9.32 -6.97 -7.04
CA PHE A 198 9.96 -8.14 -7.62
C PHE A 198 10.85 -8.87 -6.60
N THR A 199 10.93 -10.18 -6.77
CA THR A 199 11.50 -11.08 -5.77
C THR A 199 12.97 -10.78 -5.46
N GLU A 200 13.75 -10.42 -6.49
CA GLU A 200 15.18 -10.13 -6.35
C GLU A 200 15.44 -8.91 -5.45
N LEU A 201 14.77 -7.79 -5.70
CA LEU A 201 14.92 -6.57 -4.88
C LEU A 201 14.52 -6.80 -3.42
N SER A 202 13.45 -7.57 -3.23
CA SER A 202 12.92 -7.89 -1.91
C SER A 202 13.88 -8.74 -1.07
N ARG A 203 14.81 -9.44 -1.72
CA ARG A 203 15.80 -10.33 -1.09
C ARG A 203 17.17 -9.68 -0.90
N MET A 204 17.52 -8.65 -1.66
CA MET A 204 18.81 -7.96 -1.56
C MET A 204 19.15 -7.54 -0.14
N SER A 205 20.37 -7.76 0.32
CA SER A 205 20.86 -7.17 1.57
C SER A 205 20.93 -5.63 1.44
N PRO A 206 20.97 -4.88 2.57
CA PRO A 206 21.20 -3.44 2.50
C PRO A 206 22.47 -3.03 1.75
N ASP A 207 23.52 -3.87 1.80
CA ASP A 207 24.76 -3.66 1.06
C ASP A 207 24.57 -3.79 -0.45
N GLN A 208 23.86 -4.83 -0.90
CA GLN A 208 23.53 -5.03 -2.31
C GLN A 208 22.64 -3.90 -2.81
N LEU A 209 21.59 -3.56 -2.06
CA LEU A 209 20.67 -2.47 -2.39
C LEU A 209 21.40 -1.11 -2.51
N PHE A 210 22.40 -0.86 -1.67
CA PHE A 210 23.24 0.33 -1.83
C PHE A 210 24.00 0.30 -3.16
N GLU A 211 24.64 -0.81 -3.52
CA GLU A 211 25.41 -0.88 -4.77
C GLU A 211 24.51 -0.65 -5.99
N GLU A 212 23.29 -1.19 -5.98
CA GLU A 212 22.33 -1.01 -7.06
C GLU A 212 21.85 0.44 -7.22
N VAL A 213 21.61 1.14 -6.10
CA VAL A 213 21.00 2.47 -6.10
C VAL A 213 22.04 3.60 -6.17
N LEU A 214 23.12 3.46 -5.39
CA LEU A 214 24.13 4.50 -5.15
C LEU A 214 25.55 4.08 -5.56
N GLY A 215 25.78 2.80 -5.87
CA GLY A 215 27.08 2.30 -6.27
C GLY A 215 27.52 2.79 -7.65
N ASN A 216 28.76 2.44 -8.02
CA ASN A 216 29.36 2.86 -9.29
C ASN A 216 28.78 2.09 -10.48
N ASN A 217 28.29 0.87 -10.26
CA ASN A 217 27.66 0.02 -11.27
C ASN A 217 26.14 0.09 -11.13
N LYS A 218 25.56 1.28 -11.31
CA LYS A 218 24.09 1.43 -11.31
C LYS A 218 23.51 0.52 -12.39
N SER A 219 22.85 -0.56 -11.99
CA SER A 219 22.21 -1.52 -12.92
C SER A 219 21.00 -0.95 -13.66
N GLY A 220 20.72 0.35 -13.52
CA GLY A 220 19.52 1.01 -14.03
C GLY A 220 18.32 0.92 -13.09
N PHE A 221 18.47 0.35 -11.89
CA PHE A 221 17.42 0.37 -10.88
C PHE A 221 17.16 1.80 -10.39
N SER A 222 16.01 2.35 -10.81
CA SER A 222 15.48 3.60 -10.28
C SER A 222 14.38 3.27 -9.27
N VAL A 223 14.50 3.83 -8.06
CA VAL A 223 13.38 3.81 -7.10
C VAL A 223 12.30 4.73 -7.67
N SER A 224 11.39 4.14 -8.44
CA SER A 224 10.53 4.86 -9.37
C SER A 224 9.30 5.50 -8.72
N ASN A 225 8.97 5.10 -7.48
CA ASN A 225 7.88 5.69 -6.74
C ASN A 225 8.19 5.80 -5.24
N ALA A 226 7.53 6.74 -4.58
CA ALA A 226 7.79 7.07 -3.19
C ALA A 226 7.43 5.95 -2.20
N CYS A 227 6.50 5.06 -2.56
CA CYS A 227 6.13 3.93 -1.71
C CYS A 227 7.27 2.90 -1.66
N MET A 228 7.91 2.65 -2.80
CA MET A 228 9.10 1.80 -2.90
C MET A 228 10.25 2.37 -2.05
N SER A 229 10.49 3.69 -2.12
CA SER A 229 11.47 4.37 -1.27
C SER A 229 11.19 4.15 0.22
N GLU A 230 9.94 4.32 0.65
CA GLU A 230 9.52 4.14 2.05
C GLU A 230 9.72 2.71 2.53
N TYR A 231 9.29 1.73 1.73
CA TYR A 231 9.48 0.31 2.04
C TYR A 231 10.96 -0.03 2.24
N PHE A 232 11.80 0.30 1.26
CA PHE A 232 13.22 -0.04 1.34
C PHE A 232 13.93 0.72 2.47
N ARG A 233 13.57 1.98 2.72
CA ARG A 233 14.10 2.72 3.87
C ARG A 233 13.77 1.99 5.16
N ASN A 234 12.51 1.63 5.35
CA ASN A 234 12.07 0.95 6.57
C ASN A 234 12.68 -0.46 6.66
N ARG A 235 12.85 -1.18 5.56
CA ARG A 235 13.54 -2.47 5.53
C ARG A 235 15.01 -2.39 5.99
N VAL A 236 15.74 -1.37 5.53
CA VAL A 236 17.11 -1.11 6.00
C VAL A 236 17.10 -0.83 7.51
N LEU A 237 16.16 -0.03 8.01
CA LEU A 237 16.02 0.23 9.45
C LEU A 237 15.65 -1.03 10.25
N ALA A 238 14.74 -1.87 9.73
CA ALA A 238 14.33 -3.12 10.35
C ALA A 238 15.49 -4.12 10.48
N THR A 239 16.45 -4.09 9.54
CA THR A 239 17.69 -4.89 9.62
C THR A 239 18.51 -4.58 10.87
N TYR A 240 18.40 -3.34 11.38
CA TYR A 240 19.03 -2.91 12.63
C TYR A 240 18.13 -3.01 13.86
N GLY A 241 16.90 -3.51 13.69
CA GLY A 241 15.88 -3.62 14.74
C GLY A 241 15.27 -2.28 15.16
N TYR A 242 15.09 -1.34 14.23
CA TYR A 242 14.48 -0.03 14.51
C TYR A 242 13.04 -0.14 15.07
N PRO A 243 12.70 0.51 16.20
CA PRO A 243 11.37 0.42 16.79
C PRO A 243 10.37 1.33 16.04
N PHE A 244 9.59 0.75 15.12
CA PHE A 244 8.58 1.50 14.39
C PHE A 244 7.40 1.86 15.31
N ALA A 245 7.10 3.16 15.40
CA ALA A 245 5.93 3.64 16.14
C ALA A 245 4.61 3.38 15.39
N GLY A 246 4.65 3.35 14.05
CA GLY A 246 3.50 3.08 13.21
C GLY A 246 3.12 1.59 13.27
N PRO A 247 1.85 1.27 13.55
CA PRO A 247 1.43 -0.12 13.73
C PRO A 247 1.46 -0.91 12.42
N TYR A 248 1.36 -0.24 11.27
CA TYR A 248 1.52 -0.85 9.95
C TYR A 248 2.96 -1.28 9.69
N GLU A 249 3.93 -0.38 9.87
CA GLU A 249 5.35 -0.68 9.69
C GLU A 249 5.80 -1.76 10.67
N HIS A 250 5.33 -1.70 11.92
CA HIS A 250 5.60 -2.74 12.91
C HIS A 250 5.07 -4.11 12.44
N ALA A 251 3.81 -4.17 12.00
CA ALA A 251 3.22 -5.39 11.46
C ALA A 251 3.95 -5.90 10.21
N LEU A 252 4.33 -5.01 9.29
CA LEU A 252 4.99 -5.33 8.03
C LEU A 252 6.37 -5.96 8.26
N PHE A 253 7.19 -5.38 9.13
CA PHE A 253 8.57 -5.82 9.31
C PHE A 253 8.76 -6.84 10.45
N TYR A 254 7.94 -6.79 11.50
CA TYR A 254 8.08 -7.68 12.66
C TYR A 254 6.96 -8.73 12.77
N GLY A 255 5.83 -8.54 12.09
CA GLY A 255 4.68 -9.44 12.18
C GLY A 255 4.94 -10.86 11.68
N SER A 256 5.79 -11.00 10.65
CA SER A 256 6.20 -12.29 10.08
C SER A 256 7.34 -12.97 10.83
N GLY A 257 8.04 -12.24 11.72
CA GLY A 257 9.26 -12.70 12.38
C GLY A 257 10.52 -12.67 11.51
N GLN A 258 10.45 -12.16 10.28
CA GLN A 258 11.61 -12.01 9.38
C GLN A 258 12.68 -11.09 9.97
N PHE A 259 12.25 -10.00 10.61
CA PHE A 259 13.12 -9.10 11.36
C PHE A 259 12.84 -9.21 12.86
N LYS A 260 13.81 -8.78 13.68
CA LYS A 260 13.66 -8.71 15.13
C LYS A 260 13.82 -7.27 15.58
N GLU A 261 12.80 -6.76 16.26
CA GLU A 261 12.86 -5.45 16.89
C GLU A 261 13.92 -5.45 17.99
N ASN A 262 14.70 -4.38 18.05
CA ASN A 262 15.68 -4.14 19.10
C ASN A 262 15.27 -2.87 19.86
N PRO A 263 14.69 -3.01 21.07
CA PRO A 263 14.31 -1.86 21.90
C PRO A 263 15.49 -0.93 22.25
N GLN A 264 16.73 -1.44 22.14
CA GLN A 264 17.97 -0.70 22.32
C GLN A 264 18.61 -0.31 20.97
N PHE A 265 17.78 -0.01 19.97
CA PHE A 265 18.24 0.48 18.68
C PHE A 265 19.13 1.72 18.86
N SER A 266 20.24 1.76 18.13
CA SER A 266 21.15 2.90 18.14
C SER A 266 21.58 3.22 16.72
N TRP A 267 21.44 4.48 16.34
CA TRP A 267 21.94 4.99 15.08
C TRP A 267 23.44 4.73 14.89
N ASN A 268 24.22 4.62 15.98
CA ASN A 268 25.66 4.35 15.90
C ASN A 268 26.00 2.98 15.31
N LYS A 269 25.04 2.04 15.31
CA LYS A 269 25.20 0.72 14.68
C LYS A 269 24.97 0.76 13.16
N VAL A 270 24.33 1.82 12.65
CA VAL A 270 24.07 1.98 11.21
C VAL A 270 25.35 2.46 10.53
N THR A 271 25.84 1.68 9.57
CA THR A 271 27.06 1.97 8.81
C THR A 271 26.93 3.26 8.01
N GLU A 272 28.06 3.89 7.67
CA GLU A 272 28.04 5.09 6.81
C GLU A 272 27.40 4.81 5.46
N LYS A 273 27.70 3.66 4.86
CA LYS A 273 27.10 3.18 3.62
C LYS A 273 25.57 3.12 3.70
N HIS A 274 25.02 2.46 4.73
CA HIS A 274 23.57 2.36 4.89
C HIS A 274 22.92 3.69 5.28
N ARG A 275 23.63 4.60 5.95
CA ARG A 275 23.13 5.97 6.20
C ARG A 275 22.98 6.77 4.92
N SER A 276 23.93 6.67 4.01
CA SER A 276 23.82 7.30 2.69
C SER A 276 22.64 6.74 1.90
N LEU A 277 22.45 5.41 1.92
CA LEU A 277 21.26 4.77 1.35
C LEU A 277 19.96 5.28 2.00
N LEU A 278 19.91 5.32 3.34
CA LEU A 278 18.74 5.78 4.08
C LEU A 278 18.40 7.23 3.76
N ASN A 279 19.39 8.13 3.63
CA ASN A 279 19.16 9.52 3.25
C ASN A 279 18.56 9.59 1.84
N PHE A 280 19.15 8.89 0.87
CA PHE A 280 18.62 8.85 -0.50
C PHE A 280 17.16 8.35 -0.53
N LEU A 281 16.87 7.22 0.12
CA LEU A 281 15.52 6.67 0.15
C LEU A 281 14.55 7.62 0.86
N ASN A 282 14.96 8.22 1.98
CA ASN A 282 14.14 9.16 2.74
C ASN A 282 13.80 10.44 1.95
N ASP A 283 14.73 10.96 1.15
CA ASP A 283 14.48 12.14 0.33
C ASP A 283 13.46 11.87 -0.79
N ASN A 284 13.37 10.61 -1.24
CA ASN A 284 12.45 10.12 -2.26
C ASN A 284 11.18 9.48 -1.67
N SER A 285 10.96 9.53 -0.35
CA SER A 285 9.74 9.07 0.33
C SER A 285 8.69 10.18 0.44
N LYS A 286 7.40 9.83 0.59
CA LYS A 286 6.35 10.83 0.90
C LYS A 286 6.49 11.30 2.35
N GLN A 287 6.72 10.37 3.26
CA GLN A 287 6.99 10.65 4.67
C GLN A 287 8.48 10.71 4.90
N ARG A 288 8.99 11.76 5.55
CA ARG A 288 10.40 11.87 5.94
C ARG A 288 10.59 11.56 7.41
N ILE A 289 11.64 10.82 7.72
CA ILE A 289 12.10 10.61 9.10
C ILE A 289 13.38 11.41 9.36
N THR A 290 13.64 11.68 10.63
CA THR A 290 14.91 12.31 11.04
C THR A 290 15.99 11.24 11.14
N ILE A 291 17.05 11.39 10.33
CA ILE A 291 18.25 10.54 10.36
C ILE A 291 19.36 11.34 11.03
N PRO A 292 19.75 11.04 12.29
CA PRO A 292 20.77 11.79 13.00
C PRO A 292 22.13 11.64 12.32
N LYS A 293 22.90 12.75 12.28
CA LYS A 293 24.31 12.69 11.88
C LYS A 293 25.10 11.85 12.89
N PRO A 294 26.18 11.16 12.47
CA PRO A 294 27.04 10.46 13.41
C PRO A 294 27.63 11.43 14.44
N TRP A 295 27.64 11.05 15.72
CA TRP A 295 28.15 11.89 16.81
C TRP A 295 29.63 12.29 16.63
N TYR A 296 30.43 11.46 15.94
CA TYR A 296 31.83 11.75 15.66
C TYR A 296 32.02 12.79 14.52
N ARG A 297 30.97 13.14 13.79
CA ARG A 297 30.98 14.21 12.76
C ARG A 297 30.34 15.52 13.23
N SER A 298 29.86 15.61 14.47
CA SER A 298 29.53 16.92 15.06
C SER A 298 30.82 17.66 15.37
N ASN A 299 31.18 18.64 14.53
CA ASN A 299 32.34 19.54 14.69
C ASN A 299 32.46 20.16 16.09
N VAL A 300 31.35 20.22 16.84
CA VAL A 300 31.28 20.70 18.23
C VAL A 300 32.12 19.85 19.19
N TYR A 301 32.17 18.52 19.02
CA TYR A 301 32.90 17.64 19.95
C TYR A 301 34.39 17.52 19.63
N ILE A 302 34.77 17.61 18.35
CA ILE A 302 36.18 17.65 17.95
C ILE A 302 36.82 18.96 18.43
N GLY A 303 36.09 20.08 18.32
CA GLY A 303 36.54 21.37 18.84
C GLY A 303 36.69 21.38 20.37
N ALA A 304 35.71 20.85 21.11
CA ALA A 304 35.77 20.80 22.57
C ALA A 304 36.87 19.84 23.09
N GLY A 305 37.02 18.66 22.47
CA GLY A 305 38.06 17.70 22.82
C GLY A 305 39.47 18.24 22.54
N ALA A 306 39.68 18.86 21.39
CA ALA A 306 40.96 19.50 21.04
C ALA A 306 41.28 20.67 21.98
N ALA A 307 40.29 21.51 22.30
CA ALA A 307 40.46 22.61 23.25
C ALA A 307 40.87 22.12 24.64
N LEU A 308 40.27 21.03 25.12
CA LEU A 308 40.56 20.47 26.45
C LEU A 308 41.96 19.85 26.53
N VAL A 309 42.43 19.21 25.45
CA VAL A 309 43.81 18.70 25.34
C VAL A 309 44.82 19.85 25.29
N VAL A 310 44.56 20.92 24.53
CA VAL A 310 45.43 22.11 24.48
C VAL A 310 45.49 22.81 25.84
N LEU A 311 44.37 22.87 26.56
CA LEU A 311 44.30 23.47 27.89
C LEU A 311 45.06 22.64 28.94
N LEU A 312 44.98 21.31 28.85
CA LEU A 312 45.79 20.41 29.69
C LEU A 312 47.28 20.54 29.40
N LEU A 313 47.68 20.59 28.13
CA LEU A 313 49.08 20.74 27.75
C LEU A 313 49.66 22.10 28.17
N THR A 314 48.88 23.18 28.08
CA THR A 314 49.32 24.52 28.53
C THR A 314 49.45 24.59 30.05
N VAL A 315 48.53 23.97 30.80
CA VAL A 315 48.65 23.84 32.27
C VAL A 315 49.87 23.03 32.65
N LEU A 316 50.12 21.89 32.00
CA LEU A 316 51.30 21.05 32.26
C LEU A 316 52.60 21.80 31.92
N PHE A 317 52.64 22.55 30.83
CA PHE A 317 53.80 23.37 30.47
C PHE A 317 54.06 24.50 31.47
N TRP A 318 53.01 25.17 31.93
CA TRP A 318 53.08 26.21 32.96
C TRP A 318 53.59 25.66 34.30
N LEU A 319 53.04 24.52 34.74
CA LEU A 319 53.50 23.83 35.95
C LEU A 319 54.96 23.38 35.86
N ARG A 320 55.41 22.92 34.69
CA ARG A 320 56.81 22.53 34.45
C ARG A 320 57.75 23.73 34.50
N ARG A 321 57.34 24.87 33.95
CA ARG A 321 58.14 26.12 33.94
C ARG A 321 58.30 26.71 35.34
N ASN A 322 57.28 26.62 36.18
CA ASN A 322 57.34 27.11 37.56
C ASN A 322 58.16 26.22 38.51
N LYS A 323 58.40 24.95 38.18
CA LYS A 323 59.29 24.07 38.96
C LYS A 323 60.79 24.27 38.70
N GLN A 324 61.15 25.06 37.67
CA GLN A 324 62.55 25.33 37.30
C GLN A 324 63.04 26.73 37.71
N LYS A 325 62.24 27.48 38.46
CA LYS A 325 62.64 28.74 39.11
C LYS A 325 62.74 28.53 40.62
#